data_AF-A0A3M1A5A2-F1
#
_entry.id   AF-A0A3M1A5A2-F1
#
_cell.length_a   1.000
_cell.length_b   1.000
_cell.length_c   1.000
_cell.angle_alpha   90.00
_cell.angle_beta   90.00
_cell.angle_gamma   90.00
#
_symmetry.space_group_name_H-M   'P 1'
#
loop_
_entity.id
_entity.type
_entity.pdbx_description
1 polymer ?
#
loop_
_entity_poly.entity_id
_entity_poly.type
_entity_poly.pdbx_seq_one_letter_code
_entity_poly.pdbx_strand_id
1 'polypeptide(L)'
;MKWVFFTGFVILFLIRPSFAATADSVKIHPLQPQAESVSIYEISFVTTEELQPKAQIVVIFPAEFDLSKVKIANSFTINGGFNVEVQGNRVVLKRTGQGDTIPAGKKVEVLFANVKNPPDRSYSVEVGIVNENNINTQFKKLNVLIEPKRKVIPVKD
;
A
#
# COMPACT_ATOMS: atom_id res chain seq x y z
N MET A 1 -19.83 -56.37 -39.43
CA MET A 1 -18.60 -56.64 -38.66
C MET A 1 -17.87 -55.31 -38.52
N LYS A 2 -17.65 -54.89 -37.27
CA LYS A 2 -16.79 -53.77 -36.79
C LYS A 2 -17.17 -52.34 -37.19
N TRP A 3 -17.83 -51.69 -36.23
CA TRP A 3 -17.86 -50.24 -36.03
C TRP A 3 -16.47 -49.78 -35.57
N VAL A 4 -15.98 -48.66 -36.10
CA VAL A 4 -14.81 -47.96 -35.56
C VAL A 4 -15.27 -46.57 -35.15
N PHE A 5 -15.46 -46.38 -33.85
CA PHE A 5 -15.56 -45.06 -33.24
C PHE A 5 -14.15 -44.49 -33.16
N PHE A 6 -13.90 -43.36 -33.83
CA PHE A 6 -12.67 -42.59 -33.63
C PHE A 6 -12.97 -41.46 -32.66
N THR A 7 -12.56 -41.66 -31.40
CA THR A 7 -12.64 -40.68 -30.33
C THR A 7 -11.61 -39.58 -30.60
N GLY A 8 -12.06 -38.47 -31.19
CA GLY A 8 -11.25 -37.26 -31.32
C GLY A 8 -11.28 -36.46 -30.02
N PHE A 9 -10.20 -36.53 -29.24
CA PHE A 9 -9.98 -35.76 -28.03
C PHE A 9 -9.82 -34.27 -28.36
N VAL A 10 -10.87 -33.48 -28.15
CA VAL A 10 -10.81 -32.01 -28.27
C VAL A 10 -10.06 -31.47 -27.06
N ILE A 11 -8.80 -31.07 -27.26
CA ILE A 11 -8.04 -30.31 -26.27
C ILE A 11 -8.59 -28.88 -26.28
N LEU A 12 -9.52 -28.61 -25.38
CA LEU A 12 -10.00 -27.24 -25.11
C LEU A 12 -8.88 -26.49 -24.38
N PHE A 13 -8.13 -25.67 -25.10
CA PHE A 13 -7.19 -24.71 -24.52
C PHE A 13 -8.03 -23.69 -23.72
N LEU A 14 -8.20 -23.93 -22.42
CA LEU A 14 -8.73 -22.92 -21.50
C LEU A 14 -7.67 -21.81 -21.41
N ILE A 15 -7.78 -20.84 -22.32
CA ILE A 15 -7.13 -19.54 -22.15
C ILE A 15 -7.78 -18.95 -20.90
N ARG A 16 -7.14 -19.12 -19.74
CA ARG A 16 -7.49 -18.35 -18.56
C ARG A 16 -7.14 -16.90 -18.91
N PRO A 17 -8.10 -15.97 -18.99
CA PRO A 17 -7.74 -14.57 -19.05
C PRO A 17 -6.94 -14.29 -17.78
N SER A 18 -5.64 -14.05 -17.94
CA SER A 18 -4.84 -13.50 -16.86
C SER A 18 -5.36 -12.08 -16.72
N PHE A 19 -6.25 -11.85 -15.76
CA PHE A 19 -6.57 -10.50 -15.33
C PHE A 19 -5.29 -9.95 -14.71
N ALA A 20 -4.49 -9.25 -15.51
CA ALA A 20 -3.60 -8.24 -14.99
C ALA A 20 -4.50 -7.13 -14.42
N ALA A 21 -5.05 -7.37 -13.23
CA ALA A 21 -5.85 -6.40 -12.50
C ALA A 21 -4.91 -5.29 -12.08
N THR A 22 -4.98 -4.22 -12.86
CA THR A 22 -4.34 -2.91 -12.73
C THR A 22 -3.81 -2.60 -11.32
N ALA A 23 -2.49 -2.36 -11.23
CA ALA A 23 -1.79 -1.80 -10.07
C ALA A 23 -2.15 -0.31 -9.83
N ASP A 24 -3.41 0.08 -10.05
CA ASP A 24 -3.88 1.47 -10.07
C ASP A 24 -4.87 1.78 -8.93
N SER A 25 -5.07 0.82 -8.03
CA SER A 25 -5.91 0.98 -6.84
C SER A 25 -5.14 1.58 -5.64
N VAL A 26 -3.81 1.59 -5.68
CA VAL A 26 -2.99 2.07 -4.56
C VAL A 26 -3.08 3.58 -4.45
N LYS A 27 -3.42 4.06 -3.26
CA LYS A 27 -3.54 5.47 -2.92
C LYS A 27 -2.76 5.74 -1.65
N ILE A 28 -2.20 6.94 -1.58
CA ILE A 28 -1.58 7.49 -0.39
C ILE A 28 -1.96 8.97 -0.29
N HIS A 29 -2.38 9.41 0.89
CA HIS A 29 -2.60 10.82 1.13
C HIS A 29 -2.41 11.18 2.61
N PRO A 30 -1.82 12.36 2.90
CA PRO A 30 -1.74 12.89 4.25
C PRO A 30 -3.07 13.50 4.68
N LEU A 31 -3.47 13.28 5.93
CA LEU A 31 -4.65 13.94 6.53
C LEU A 31 -4.38 15.43 6.86
N GLN A 32 -3.11 15.77 7.12
CA GLN A 32 -2.63 17.14 7.28
C GLN A 32 -1.53 17.38 6.24
N PRO A 33 -1.85 17.92 5.05
CA PRO A 33 -0.88 18.10 3.97
C PRO A 33 0.06 19.30 4.16
N GLN A 34 -0.06 20.07 5.26
CA GLN A 34 0.70 21.32 5.41
C GLN A 34 2.19 21.05 5.65
N ALA A 35 3.04 21.86 5.01
CA ALA A 35 4.49 21.81 5.15
C ALA A 35 4.93 21.87 6.61
N GLU A 36 5.95 21.08 6.93
CA GLU A 36 6.55 20.93 8.27
C GLU A 36 5.61 20.43 9.39
N SER A 37 4.36 20.13 9.07
CA SER A 37 3.40 19.60 10.04
C SER A 37 3.59 18.11 10.23
N VAL A 38 3.31 17.64 11.43
CA VAL A 38 3.18 16.20 11.71
C VAL A 38 1.82 15.74 11.19
N SER A 39 1.78 14.64 10.45
CA SER A 39 0.60 14.15 9.76
C SER A 39 0.40 12.65 9.94
N ILE A 40 -0.84 12.22 9.69
CA ILE A 40 -1.19 10.83 9.49
C ILE A 40 -1.25 10.58 7.99
N TYR A 41 -0.60 9.53 7.52
CA TYR A 41 -0.65 9.07 6.15
C TYR A 41 -1.57 7.87 6.05
N GLU A 42 -2.64 8.02 5.26
CA GLU A 42 -3.53 6.93 4.90
C GLU A 42 -3.07 6.30 3.60
N ILE A 43 -2.85 4.99 3.65
CA ILE A 43 -2.56 4.16 2.48
C ILE A 43 -3.72 3.20 2.30
N SER A 44 -4.30 3.19 1.11
CA SER A 44 -5.35 2.24 0.75
C SER A 44 -5.10 1.62 -0.60
N PHE A 45 -5.50 0.36 -0.76
CA PHE A 45 -5.38 -0.38 -2.02
C PHE A 45 -6.41 -1.50 -2.07
N VAL A 46 -6.60 -2.07 -3.26
CA VAL A 46 -7.35 -3.32 -3.44
C VAL A 46 -6.34 -4.43 -3.71
N THR A 47 -6.43 -5.49 -2.93
CA THR A 47 -5.59 -6.68 -3.06
C THR A 47 -5.81 -7.34 -4.43
N THR A 48 -4.74 -7.59 -5.18
CA THR A 48 -4.80 -8.34 -6.45
C THR A 48 -4.68 -9.84 -6.24
N GLU A 49 -3.96 -10.23 -5.19
CA GLU A 49 -3.76 -11.59 -4.70
C GLU A 49 -4.12 -11.64 -3.21
N GLU A 50 -4.16 -12.84 -2.63
CA GLU A 50 -4.37 -12.97 -1.19
C GLU A 50 -3.27 -12.25 -0.41
N LEU A 51 -3.65 -11.44 0.58
CA LEU A 51 -2.71 -10.80 1.49
C LEU A 51 -2.54 -11.69 2.72
N GLN A 52 -1.35 -12.30 2.82
CA GLN A 52 -1.05 -13.26 3.88
C GLN A 52 -0.96 -12.59 5.27
N PRO A 53 -1.21 -13.32 6.37
CA PRO A 53 -1.11 -12.82 7.74
C PRO A 53 0.26 -12.27 8.15
N LYS A 54 1.32 -12.59 7.39
CA LYS A 54 2.70 -12.12 7.61
C LYS A 54 3.23 -11.23 6.47
N ALA A 55 2.35 -10.81 5.57
CA ALA A 55 2.70 -9.90 4.49
C ALA A 55 3.22 -8.56 5.04
N GLN A 56 3.96 -7.84 4.21
CA GLN A 56 4.52 -6.54 4.52
C GLN A 56 3.97 -5.47 3.57
N ILE A 57 3.72 -4.28 4.11
CA ILE A 57 3.43 -3.08 3.33
C ILE A 57 4.63 -2.15 3.49
N VAL A 58 5.29 -1.84 2.37
CA VAL A 58 6.51 -1.04 2.33
C VAL A 58 6.20 0.30 1.69
N VAL A 59 6.63 1.38 2.34
CA VAL A 59 6.47 2.75 1.86
C VAL A 59 7.84 3.40 1.81
N ILE A 60 8.20 3.98 0.67
CA ILE A 60 9.47 4.67 0.47
C ILE A 60 9.18 6.14 0.27
N PHE A 61 9.55 6.95 1.27
CA PHE A 61 9.43 8.40 1.20
C PHE A 61 10.72 9.01 0.62
N PRO A 62 10.64 10.19 0.02
CA PRO A 62 11.82 11.03 -0.22
C PRO A 62 12.55 11.37 1.08
N ALA A 63 13.85 11.64 1.00
CA ALA A 63 14.71 11.86 2.17
C ALA A 63 14.34 13.10 2.99
N GLU A 64 13.58 14.03 2.41
CA GLU A 64 13.13 15.27 3.04
C GLU A 64 12.04 15.03 4.10
N PHE A 65 11.37 13.87 4.07
CA PHE A 65 10.41 13.49 5.10
C PHE A 65 11.14 13.07 6.38
N ASP A 66 10.69 13.59 7.52
CA ASP A 66 11.17 13.12 8.82
C ASP A 66 10.29 11.96 9.31
N LEU A 67 10.90 10.78 9.31
CA LEU A 67 10.27 9.50 9.67
C LEU A 67 10.67 9.01 11.07
N SER A 68 11.43 9.80 11.83
CA SER A 68 12.06 9.36 13.09
C SER A 68 11.09 8.92 14.19
N LYS A 69 9.83 9.37 14.10
CA LYS A 69 8.77 9.11 15.08
C LYS A 69 7.61 8.30 14.54
N VAL A 70 7.74 7.79 13.30
CA VAL A 70 6.67 7.10 12.60
C VAL A 70 6.26 5.83 13.34
N LYS A 71 4.95 5.63 13.42
CA LYS A 71 4.34 4.45 14.05
C LYS A 71 3.04 4.10 13.32
N ILE A 72 2.57 2.87 13.50
CA ILE A 72 1.21 2.53 13.09
C ILE A 72 0.23 3.30 13.98
N ALA A 73 -0.76 3.93 13.37
CA ALA A 73 -1.89 4.53 14.05
C ALA A 73 -3.02 3.50 14.19
N ASN A 74 -3.47 2.93 13.06
CA ASN A 74 -4.51 1.91 13.02
C ASN A 74 -4.60 1.23 11.65
N SER A 75 -5.44 0.18 11.55
CA SER A 75 -6.08 -0.28 10.33
C SER A 75 -7.55 -0.58 10.61
N PHE A 76 -8.44 -0.17 9.71
CA PHE A 76 -9.89 -0.46 9.83
C PHE A 76 -10.36 -1.67 9.02
N THR A 77 -9.49 -2.21 8.16
CA THR A 77 -9.87 -3.20 7.14
C THR A 77 -9.17 -4.55 7.32
N ILE A 78 -8.08 -4.58 8.07
CA ILE A 78 -7.32 -5.79 8.36
C ILE A 78 -7.04 -5.89 9.86
N ASN A 79 -7.14 -7.10 10.41
CA ASN A 79 -6.96 -7.38 11.82
C ASN A 79 -5.59 -8.03 12.13
N GLY A 80 -5.37 -8.30 13.41
CA GLY A 80 -4.14 -8.90 13.94
C GLY A 80 -3.15 -7.87 14.46
N GLY A 81 -1.95 -8.35 14.82
CA GLY A 81 -0.86 -7.49 15.27
C GLY A 81 -0.06 -6.92 14.09
N PHE A 82 0.47 -5.72 14.29
CA PHE A 82 1.36 -5.04 13.35
C PHE A 82 2.66 -4.62 14.04
N ASN A 83 3.77 -4.68 13.30
CA ASN A 83 5.04 -4.09 13.70
C ASN A 83 5.48 -3.09 12.62
N VAL A 84 5.95 -1.91 13.03
CA VAL A 84 6.49 -0.89 12.12
C VAL A 84 7.98 -0.75 12.34
N GLU A 85 8.72 -0.85 11.24
CA GLU A 85 10.16 -0.61 11.22
C GLU A 85 10.46 0.54 10.25
N VAL A 86 11.32 1.46 10.69
CA VAL A 86 11.83 2.55 9.84
C VAL A 86 13.30 2.28 9.54
N GLN A 87 13.64 2.20 8.27
CA GLN A 87 14.99 1.92 7.77
C GLN A 87 15.39 3.02 6.78
N GLY A 88 16.03 4.07 7.29
CA GLY A 88 16.33 5.27 6.51
C GLY A 88 15.03 5.94 6.03
N ASN A 89 14.81 5.98 4.72
CA ASN A 89 13.62 6.55 4.09
C ASN A 89 12.49 5.54 3.83
N ARG A 90 12.65 4.29 4.30
CA ARG A 90 11.69 3.20 4.12
C ARG A 90 10.92 2.95 5.42
N VAL A 91 9.60 2.93 5.35
CA VAL A 91 8.71 2.47 6.42
C VAL A 91 8.15 1.11 6.03
N VAL A 92 8.34 0.11 6.89
CA VAL A 92 7.89 -1.26 6.67
C VAL A 92 6.89 -1.62 7.75
N LEU A 93 5.65 -1.84 7.36
CA LEU A 93 4.61 -2.42 8.21
C LEU A 93 4.60 -3.94 8.00
N LYS A 94 5.01 -4.69 9.00
CA LYS A 94 4.95 -6.16 9.02
C LYS A 94 3.69 -6.60 9.74
N ARG A 95 2.89 -7.44 9.10
CA ARG A 95 1.82 -8.17 9.79
C ARG A 95 2.46 -9.30 10.61
N THR A 96 1.94 -9.55 11.82
CA THR A 96 2.56 -10.47 12.79
C THR A 96 2.20 -11.95 12.59
N GLY A 97 1.21 -12.25 11.75
CA GLY A 97 0.65 -13.59 11.61
C GLY A 97 -0.60 -13.88 12.45
N GLN A 98 -0.99 -12.97 13.36
CA GLN A 98 -2.15 -13.17 14.26
C GLN A 98 -3.50 -12.78 13.64
N GLY A 99 -3.51 -12.24 12.42
CA GLY A 99 -4.72 -11.82 11.71
C GLY A 99 -5.09 -12.75 10.57
N ASP A 100 -6.23 -12.48 9.93
CA ASP A 100 -6.77 -13.33 8.87
C ASP A 100 -6.05 -13.11 7.54
N THR A 101 -6.02 -14.16 6.71
CA THR A 101 -5.70 -14.00 5.28
C THR A 101 -6.79 -13.17 4.62
N ILE A 102 -6.40 -12.16 3.85
CA ILE A 102 -7.36 -11.31 3.13
C ILE A 102 -7.46 -11.80 1.70
N PRO A 103 -8.65 -12.21 1.21
CA PRO A 103 -8.82 -12.65 -0.17
C PRO A 103 -8.51 -11.55 -1.18
N ALA A 104 -8.15 -11.94 -2.40
CA ALA A 104 -8.04 -11.01 -3.53
C ALA A 104 -9.35 -10.22 -3.76
N GLY A 105 -9.22 -9.02 -4.31
CA GLY A 105 -10.33 -8.10 -4.59
C GLY A 105 -10.86 -7.34 -3.37
N LYS A 106 -10.23 -7.47 -2.20
CA LYS A 106 -10.64 -6.77 -0.97
C LYS A 106 -9.83 -5.48 -0.77
N LYS A 107 -10.52 -4.44 -0.29
CA LYS A 107 -9.89 -3.17 0.13
C LYS A 107 -9.07 -3.40 1.41
N VAL A 108 -7.87 -2.85 1.41
CA VAL A 108 -6.99 -2.74 2.57
C VAL A 108 -6.67 -1.26 2.79
N GLU A 109 -6.55 -0.87 4.04
CA GLU A 109 -6.34 0.49 4.51
C GLU A 109 -5.51 0.47 5.78
N VAL A 110 -4.41 1.23 5.81
CA VAL A 110 -3.51 1.35 6.94
C VAL A 110 -3.14 2.81 7.16
N LEU A 111 -2.99 3.20 8.44
CA LEU A 111 -2.70 4.57 8.85
C LEU A 111 -1.34 4.62 9.55
N PHE A 112 -0.41 5.41 9.00
CA PHE A 112 0.87 5.71 9.65
C PHE A 112 0.81 7.09 10.30
N ALA A 113 1.02 7.17 11.61
CA ALA A 113 1.09 8.44 12.32
C ALA A 113 2.51 8.97 12.39
N ASN A 114 2.63 10.24 12.78
CA ASN A 114 3.87 10.92 13.13
C ASN A 114 4.87 11.09 11.97
N VAL A 115 4.40 11.08 10.73
CA VAL A 115 5.22 11.47 9.58
C VAL A 115 5.28 13.00 9.57
N LYS A 116 6.47 13.60 9.63
CA LYS A 116 6.59 15.05 9.50
C LYS A 116 6.82 15.41 8.03
N ASN A 117 5.95 16.27 7.51
CA ASN A 117 5.98 16.71 6.13
C ASN A 117 7.22 17.57 5.85
N PRO A 118 7.79 17.48 4.64
CA PRO A 118 8.85 18.37 4.17
C PRO A 118 8.30 19.76 3.76
N PRO A 119 9.10 20.66 3.17
CA PRO A 119 8.61 21.91 2.57
C PRO A 119 7.57 21.69 1.46
N ASP A 120 6.76 22.71 1.19
CA ASP A 120 5.63 22.67 0.25
C ASP A 120 6.08 22.48 -1.21
N ARG A 121 5.75 21.32 -1.78
CA ARG A 121 5.91 20.94 -3.19
C ARG A 121 5.27 19.57 -3.43
N SER A 122 5.33 19.10 -4.67
CA SER A 122 4.98 17.72 -5.02
C SER A 122 6.17 16.78 -4.76
N TYR A 123 5.89 15.64 -4.14
CA TYR A 123 6.82 14.56 -3.86
C TYR A 123 6.31 13.25 -4.42
N SER A 124 7.22 12.38 -4.85
CA SER A 124 6.86 11.02 -5.24
C SER A 124 7.18 10.04 -4.13
N VAL A 125 6.16 9.36 -3.63
CA VAL A 125 6.25 8.29 -2.63
C VAL A 125 6.00 6.96 -3.33
N GLU A 126 6.73 5.91 -2.96
CA GLU A 126 6.54 4.58 -3.53
C GLU A 126 5.92 3.64 -2.50
N VAL A 127 4.93 2.85 -2.92
CA VAL A 127 4.26 1.86 -2.07
C VAL A 127 4.36 0.48 -2.71
N GLY A 128 4.81 -0.50 -1.95
CA GLY A 128 4.93 -1.90 -2.37
C GLY A 128 4.30 -2.85 -1.35
N ILE A 129 3.80 -3.98 -1.83
CA ILE A 129 3.22 -5.04 -1.00
C ILE A 129 4.05 -6.31 -1.20
N VAL A 130 4.53 -6.89 -0.11
CA VAL A 130 5.40 -8.07 -0.11
C VAL A 130 4.70 -9.20 0.62
N ASN A 131 4.28 -10.23 -0.10
CA ASN A 131 3.83 -11.50 0.51
C ASN A 131 5.05 -12.39 0.82
N GLU A 132 4.93 -13.33 1.78
CA GLU A 132 6.08 -14.15 2.24
C GLU A 132 6.75 -14.93 1.09
N ASN A 133 5.98 -15.27 0.06
CA ASN A 133 6.43 -16.09 -1.05
C ASN A 133 6.70 -15.29 -2.34
N ASN A 134 6.54 -13.97 -2.34
CA ASN A 134 6.62 -13.17 -3.57
C ASN A 134 7.96 -12.41 -3.67
N ILE A 135 8.84 -12.91 -4.54
CA ILE A 135 10.13 -12.30 -4.89
C ILE A 135 10.01 -11.11 -5.86
N ASN A 136 8.86 -10.92 -6.50
CA ASN A 136 8.59 -9.83 -7.44
C ASN A 136 7.72 -8.75 -6.78
N THR A 137 8.32 -7.98 -5.87
CA THR A 137 7.62 -6.82 -5.29
C THR A 137 7.58 -5.68 -6.31
N GLN A 138 6.38 -5.33 -6.80
CA GLN A 138 6.17 -4.13 -7.60
C GLN A 138 5.89 -2.94 -6.68
N PHE A 139 6.64 -1.86 -6.88
CA PHE A 139 6.40 -0.58 -6.22
C PHE A 139 5.59 0.33 -7.13
N LYS A 140 4.51 0.90 -6.59
CA LYS A 140 3.72 1.93 -7.25
C LYS A 140 4.18 3.29 -6.77
N LYS A 141 4.64 4.12 -7.70
CA LYS A 141 4.98 5.52 -7.47
C LYS A 141 3.71 6.39 -7.47
N LEU A 142 3.54 7.19 -6.43
CA LEU A 142 2.36 8.01 -6.16
C LEU A 142 2.80 9.44 -5.85
N ASN A 143 2.12 10.43 -6.41
CA ASN A 143 2.40 11.83 -6.09
C ASN A 143 1.63 12.29 -4.86
N VAL A 144 2.34 12.91 -3.94
CA VAL A 144 1.80 13.55 -2.74
C VAL A 144 2.11 15.04 -2.81
N LEU A 145 1.08 15.87 -2.77
CA LEU A 145 1.22 17.32 -2.70
C LEU A 145 1.27 17.76 -1.24
N ILE A 146 2.33 18.48 -0.88
CA ILE A 146 2.44 19.19 0.40
C ILE A 146 2.03 20.64 0.19
N GLU A 147 1.07 21.09 0.98
CA GLU A 147 0.51 22.44 0.95
C GLU A 147 1.37 23.42 1.76
N PRO A 148 1.38 24.71 1.40
CA PRO A 148 2.04 25.73 2.21
C PRO A 148 1.46 25.77 3.63
N LYS A 149 2.32 26.08 4.60
CA LYS A 149 1.89 26.31 5.98
C LYS A 149 0.94 27.49 6.02
N ARG A 150 -0.24 27.34 6.64
CA ARG A 150 -1.19 28.46 6.77
C ARG A 150 -0.50 29.62 7.50
N LYS A 151 -0.47 30.80 6.89
CA LYS A 151 -0.11 32.04 7.58
C LYS A 151 -1.21 32.37 8.57
N VAL A 152 -0.88 32.45 9.85
CA VAL A 152 -1.77 33.05 10.84
C VAL A 152 -1.74 34.56 10.58
N ILE A 153 -2.84 35.11 10.07
CA ILE A 153 -2.99 36.56 9.96
C ILE A 153 -3.34 37.04 11.37
N PRO A 154 -2.53 37.92 11.99
CA PRO A 154 -2.91 38.50 13.27
C PRO A 154 -4.21 39.28 13.09
N VAL A 155 -5.23 38.96 13.89
CA VAL A 155 -6.42 39.80 14.00
C VAL A 155 -5.95 41.11 14.62
N LYS A 156 -6.12 42.21 13.89
CA LYS A 156 -5.85 43.55 14.41
C LYS A 156 -7.04 43.93 15.28
N ASP A 157 -6.80 44.02 16.59
CA ASP A 157 -7.74 44.62 17.55
C ASP A 157 -8.00 46.11 17.22
#